data_AF-A0A948QX97-F1
#
_entry.id   AF-A0A948QX97-F1
#
_cell.length_a   1.000
_cell.length_b   1.000
_cell.length_c   1.000
_cell.angle_alpha   90.00
_cell.angle_beta   90.00
_cell.angle_gamma   90.00
#
_symmetry.space_group_name_H-M   'P 1'
#
loop_
_entity.id
_entity.type
_entity.pdbx_description
1 polymer ?
#
loop_
_entity_poly.entity_id
_entity_poly.type
_entity_poly.pdbx_seq_one_letter_code
_entity_poly.pdbx_strand_id
1 'polypeptide(L)'
;MRVSKLVDDIIRADANYFFRNGFISSDEYNRVYNWLEGQEDEEMRLKVADWLESDAKYFDELAQALINYHWFILPFMTVFVRVVPKRLRKYAEELRNA
;
A
#
# COMPACT_ATOMS: atom_id res chain seq x y z
N MET A 1 8.17 -12.99 -5.36
CA MET A 1 6.69 -12.99 -5.38
C MET A 1 6.22 -11.91 -6.35
N ARG A 2 5.25 -12.17 -7.25
CA ARG A 2 4.80 -11.15 -8.21
C ARG A 2 3.64 -10.33 -7.62
N VAL A 3 3.92 -9.11 -7.17
CA VAL A 3 2.90 -8.18 -6.68
C VAL A 3 1.96 -7.77 -7.83
N SER A 4 0.67 -7.56 -7.54
CA SER A 4 -0.23 -7.01 -8.57
C SER A 4 0.21 -5.58 -8.93
N LYS A 5 -0.05 -5.16 -10.18
CA LYS A 5 0.31 -3.81 -10.65
C LYS A 5 -0.19 -2.70 -9.70
N LEU A 6 -1.42 -2.82 -9.21
CA LEU A 6 -1.98 -1.84 -8.27
C LEU A 6 -1.17 -1.74 -6.97
N VAL A 7 -0.72 -2.87 -6.42
CA VAL A 7 0.04 -2.88 -5.17
C VAL A 7 1.46 -2.38 -5.42
N ASP A 8 2.08 -2.74 -6.54
CA ASP A 8 3.37 -2.15 -6.95
C ASP A 8 3.28 -0.62 -7.08
N ASP A 9 2.24 -0.11 -7.76
CA ASP A 9 2.00 1.33 -7.92
C ASP A 9 1.82 2.02 -6.54
N ILE A 10 1.13 1.39 -5.59
CA ILE A 10 0.95 1.91 -4.21
C ILE A 10 2.28 1.93 -3.46
N ILE A 11 3.04 0.84 -3.46
CA ILE A 11 4.34 0.77 -2.77
C ILE A 11 5.31 1.83 -3.31
N ARG A 12 5.33 2.04 -4.63
CA ARG A 12 6.16 3.09 -5.24
C ARG A 12 5.69 4.49 -4.85
N ALA A 13 4.37 4.70 -4.76
CA ALA A 13 3.81 5.97 -4.31
C ALA A 13 4.19 6.26 -2.85
N ASP A 14 4.07 5.28 -1.96
CA ASP A 14 4.45 5.36 -0.55
C ASP A 14 5.94 5.64 -0.40
N ALA A 15 6.79 4.87 -1.07
CA ALA A 15 8.24 5.06 -1.03
C ALA A 15 8.63 6.48 -1.46
N ASN A 16 8.02 6.99 -2.54
CA ASN A 16 8.26 8.36 -3.00
C ASN A 16 7.73 9.40 -2.01
N TYR A 17 6.54 9.21 -1.45
CA TYR A 17 5.98 10.10 -0.44
C TYR A 17 6.86 10.12 0.81
N PHE A 18 7.25 8.97 1.33
CA PHE A 18 8.07 8.84 2.52
C PHE A 18 9.46 9.43 2.34
N PHE A 19 10.08 9.22 1.18
CA PHE A 19 11.36 9.83 0.86
C PHE A 19 11.27 11.35 0.78
N ARG A 20 10.29 11.89 0.04
CA ARG A 20 10.13 13.34 -0.14
C ARG A 20 9.84 14.09 1.16
N ASN A 21 9.25 13.42 2.14
CA ASN A 21 8.94 13.98 3.45
C ASN A 21 10.01 13.65 4.51
N GLY A 22 11.10 12.95 4.14
CA GLY A 22 12.20 12.63 5.05
C GLY A 22 11.91 11.54 6.08
N PHE A 23 10.86 10.73 5.88
CA PHE A 23 10.54 9.60 6.75
C PHE A 23 11.45 8.39 6.52
N ILE A 24 12.00 8.26 5.31
CA ILE A 24 13.01 7.26 4.96
C ILE A 24 14.20 7.92 4.27
N SER A 25 15.37 7.28 4.38
CA SER A 25 16.59 7.71 3.70
C SER A 25 16.56 7.40 2.20
N SER A 26 17.48 8.02 1.44
CA SER A 26 17.67 7.69 0.02
C SER A 26 18.11 6.24 -0.19
N ASP A 27 18.83 5.66 0.77
CA ASP A 27 19.26 4.26 0.72
C ASP A 27 18.05 3.33 0.85
N GLU A 28 17.23 3.53 1.87
CA GLU A 28 15.98 2.77 2.06
C GLU A 28 15.04 2.91 0.86
N TYR A 29 14.90 4.12 0.31
CA TYR A 29 14.13 4.34 -0.92
C TYR A 29 14.62 3.45 -2.07
N ASN A 30 15.94 3.43 -2.32
CA ASN A 30 16.51 2.59 -3.37
C ASN A 30 16.36 1.09 -3.07
N ARG A 31 16.49 0.68 -1.80
CA ARG A 31 16.29 -0.72 -1.38
C ARG A 31 14.86 -1.19 -1.64
N VAL A 32 13.85 -0.36 -1.40
CA VAL A 32 12.46 -0.68 -1.75
C VAL A 32 12.30 -0.92 -3.26
N TYR A 33 12.88 -0.06 -4.10
CA TYR A 33 12.80 -0.23 -5.56
C TYR A 33 13.55 -1.48 -6.03
N ASN A 34 14.75 -1.71 -5.53
CA ASN A 34 15.52 -2.92 -5.82
C ASN A 34 14.77 -4.19 -5.42
N TRP A 35 14.10 -4.18 -4.27
CA TRP A 35 13.26 -5.26 -3.82
C TRP A 35 12.05 -5.50 -4.75
N LEU A 36 11.39 -4.44 -5.21
CA LEU A 36 10.31 -4.55 -6.21
C LEU A 36 10.79 -5.14 -7.55
N GLU A 37 12.04 -4.86 -7.95
CA GLU A 37 12.68 -5.45 -9.13
C GLU A 37 13.15 -6.90 -8.91
N GLY A 38 12.93 -7.47 -7.71
CA GLY A 38 13.14 -8.88 -7.40
C GLY A 38 14.41 -9.20 -6.61
N GLN A 39 15.13 -8.19 -6.10
CA GLN A 39 16.23 -8.43 -5.17
C GLN A 39 15.69 -8.87 -3.80
N GLU A 40 16.36 -9.84 -3.17
CA GLU A 40 15.96 -10.29 -1.83
C GLU A 40 16.34 -9.25 -0.78
N ASP A 41 15.33 -8.76 -0.06
CA ASP A 41 15.50 -7.83 1.06
C ASP A 41 14.33 -8.05 2.04
N GLU A 42 14.59 -8.84 3.09
CA GLU A 42 13.57 -9.20 4.09
C GLU A 42 13.11 -7.98 4.90
N GLU A 43 14.01 -7.06 5.19
CA GLU A 43 13.69 -5.84 5.94
C GLU A 43 12.73 -4.96 5.14
N MET A 44 13.01 -4.74 3.85
CA MET A 44 12.11 -3.95 2.99
C MET A 44 10.78 -4.67 2.77
N ARG A 45 10.79 -5.99 2.65
CA ARG A 45 9.56 -6.80 2.56
C ARG A 45 8.63 -6.57 3.75
N LEU A 46 9.16 -6.64 4.97
CA LEU A 46 8.37 -6.44 6.19
C LEU A 46 7.93 -4.99 6.36
N LYS A 47 8.81 -4.02 6.08
CA LYS A 47 8.49 -2.59 6.11
C LYS A 47 7.37 -2.23 5.14
N VAL A 48 7.41 -2.76 3.92
CA VAL A 48 6.34 -2.59 2.93
C VAL A 48 5.04 -3.25 3.38
N ALA A 49 5.09 -4.41 4.05
CA ALA A 49 3.90 -5.03 4.62
C ALA A 49 3.21 -4.12 5.65
N ASP A 50 4.00 -3.44 6.50
CA ASP A 50 3.49 -2.47 7.48
C ASP A 50 2.85 -1.26 6.80
N TRP A 51 3.44 -0.76 5.70
CA TRP A 51 2.87 0.33 4.92
C TRP A 51 1.49 -0.05 4.35
N LEU A 52 1.40 -1.22 3.70
CA LEU A 52 0.14 -1.70 3.12
C LEU A 52 -0.95 -1.93 4.18
N GLU A 53 -0.58 -2.39 5.38
CA GLU A 53 -1.50 -2.54 6.50
C GLU A 53 -2.01 -1.17 6.99
N SER A 54 -1.11 -0.19 7.11
CA SER A 54 -1.44 1.20 7.46
C SER A 54 -2.37 1.83 6.42
N ASP A 55 -2.09 1.67 5.14
CA ASP A 55 -2.92 2.16 4.05
C ASP A 55 -4.33 1.55 4.07
N ALA A 56 -4.42 0.24 4.31
CA ALA A 56 -5.71 -0.41 4.45
C ALA A 56 -6.53 0.19 5.59
N LYS A 57 -5.89 0.46 6.73
CA LYS A 57 -6.54 1.11 7.87
C LYS A 57 -6.95 2.55 7.55
N TYR A 58 -6.08 3.33 6.92
CA TYR A 58 -6.37 4.69 6.52
C TYR A 58 -7.56 4.78 5.54
N PHE A 59 -7.63 3.87 4.58
CA PHE A 59 -8.78 3.77 3.68
C PHE A 59 -10.08 3.43 4.42
N ASP A 60 -10.05 2.53 5.41
CA ASP A 60 -11.22 2.20 6.21
C ASP A 60 -11.70 3.41 7.03
N GLU A 61 -10.78 4.20 7.58
CA GLU A 61 -11.09 5.43 8.33
C GLU A 61 -11.70 6.52 7.42
N LEU A 62 -11.21 6.64 6.18
CA LEU A 62 -11.71 7.59 5.19
C LEU A 62 -12.97 7.12 4.45
N ALA A 63 -13.28 5.82 4.48
CA ALA A 63 -14.31 5.21 3.62
C ALA A 63 -15.66 5.93 3.72
N GLN A 64 -16.10 6.24 4.94
CA GLN A 64 -17.38 6.90 5.16
C GLN A 64 -17.38 8.34 4.64
N ALA A 65 -16.29 9.08 4.84
CA ALA A 65 -16.15 10.44 4.32
C ALA A 65 -16.16 10.46 2.79
N LEU A 66 -15.44 9.53 2.16
CA LEU A 66 -15.40 9.37 0.71
C LEU A 66 -16.76 8.99 0.13
N ILE A 67 -17.48 8.08 0.78
CA ILE A 67 -18.86 7.70 0.44
C ILE A 67 -19.79 8.90 0.50
N ASN A 68 -19.73 9.67 1.58
CA ASN A 68 -20.62 10.82 1.78
C ASN A 68 -20.36 11.92 0.74
N TYR A 69 -19.10 12.24 0.48
CA TYR A 69 -18.74 13.25 -0.51
C TYR A 69 -19.11 12.82 -1.94
N HIS A 70 -18.91 11.54 -2.28
CA HIS A 70 -19.18 10.98 -3.60
C HIS A 70 -20.51 10.20 -3.65
N TRP A 71 -21.53 10.64 -2.91
CA TRP A 71 -22.81 9.92 -2.78
C TRP A 71 -23.48 9.62 -4.13
N PHE A 72 -23.26 10.47 -5.13
CA PHE A 72 -23.79 10.34 -6.49
C PHE A 72 -23.21 9.15 -7.27
N ILE A 73 -22.12 8.53 -6.79
CA ILE A 73 -21.52 7.29 -7.31
C ILE A 73 -21.39 6.20 -6.23
N LEU A 74 -22.29 6.23 -5.23
CA LEU A 74 -22.28 5.35 -4.06
C LEU A 74 -22.01 3.87 -4.35
N PRO A 75 -22.64 3.21 -5.36
CA PRO A 75 -22.42 1.78 -5.60
C PRO A 75 -20.96 1.47 -5.94
N PHE A 76 -20.32 2.30 -6.77
CA PHE A 76 -18.93 2.15 -7.15
C PHE A 76 -18.00 2.43 -5.98
N MET A 77 -18.26 3.49 -5.23
CA MET A 77 -17.47 3.84 -4.05
C MET A 77 -17.53 2.76 -2.98
N THR A 78 -18.71 2.20 -2.73
CA THR A 78 -18.91 1.12 -1.74
C THR A 78 -18.11 -0.13 -2.10
N VAL A 79 -18.04 -0.48 -3.39
CA VAL A 79 -17.19 -1.59 -3.85
C VAL A 79 -15.72 -1.24 -3.65
N PHE A 80 -15.31 -0.04 -4.07
CA PHE A 80 -13.93 0.39 -4.01
C PHE A 80 -13.38 0.39 -2.58
N VAL A 81 -14.08 1.04 -1.64
CA VAL A 81 -13.68 1.13 -0.23
C VAL A 81 -13.70 -0.20 0.50
N ARG A 82 -14.41 -1.23 -0.01
CA ARG A 82 -14.36 -2.58 0.57
C ARG A 82 -13.27 -3.45 -0.04
N VAL A 83 -13.04 -3.31 -1.35
CA VAL A 83 -12.13 -4.19 -2.09
C VAL A 83 -10.69 -3.78 -1.88
N VAL A 84 -10.38 -2.48 -1.91
CA VAL A 84 -9.00 -1.99 -1.81
C VAL A 84 -8.36 -2.36 -0.47
N PRO A 85 -8.95 -2.02 0.70
CA PRO A 85 -8.35 -2.36 2.00
C PRO A 85 -8.18 -3.86 2.20
N LYS A 86 -9.17 -4.65 1.75
CA LYS A 86 -9.11 -6.12 1.82
C LYS A 86 -7.95 -6.68 1.00
N ARG A 87 -7.68 -6.12 -0.19
CA ARG A 87 -6.55 -6.53 -1.02
C ARG A 87 -5.22 -6.14 -0.38
N LEU A 88 -5.10 -4.92 0.14
CA LEU A 88 -3.88 -4.46 0.80
C LEU A 88 -3.53 -5.32 2.01
N ARG A 89 -4.51 -5.62 2.88
CA ARG A 89 -4.32 -6.56 4.01
C ARG A 89 -3.86 -7.94 3.57
N LYS A 90 -4.51 -8.51 2.54
CA LYS A 90 -4.12 -9.82 2.01
C LYS A 90 -2.67 -9.83 1.54
N TYR A 91 -2.25 -8.77 0.85
CA TYR A 91 -0.85 -8.64 0.41
C TYR A 91 0.12 -8.43 1.57
N ALA A 92 -0.23 -7.63 2.57
CA ALA A 92 0.57 -7.47 3.78
C ALA A 92 0.77 -8.83 4.51
N GLU A 93 -0.30 -9.62 4.65
CA GLU A 93 -0.22 -10.97 5.21
C GLU A 93 0.65 -11.91 4.37
N GLU A 94 0.52 -11.88 3.05
CA GLU A 94 1.38 -12.67 2.14
C GLU A 94 2.86 -12.29 2.28
N LEU A 95 3.18 -11.00 2.39
CA LEU A 95 4.55 -10.53 2.56
C LEU A 95 5.17 -10.95 3.90
N ARG A 96 4.38 -11.00 4.97
CA ARG A 96 4.84 -11.43 6.30
C ARG A 96 5.09 -12.93 6.41
N ASN A 97 4.39 -13.73 5.60
CA ASN A 97 4.48 -15.19 5.64
C ASN A 97 5.30 -15.80 4.47
N ALA A 98 5.89 -14.95 3.62
CA ALA A 98 6.75 -15.36 2.50
C ALA A 98 8.18 -15.67 2.97
#